data_AF-A0A2A4R385-F1
#
_entry.id   AF-A0A2A4R385-F1
#
_cell.length_a   1.000
_cell.length_b   1.000
_cell.length_c   1.000
_cell.angle_alpha   90.00
_cell.angle_beta   90.00
_cell.angle_gamma   90.00
#
_symmetry.space_group_name_H-M   'P 1'
#
loop_
_entity.id
_entity.type
_entity.pdbx_description
1 polymer ?
#
loop_
_entity_poly.entity_id
_entity_poly.type
_entity_poly.pdbx_seq_one_letter_code
_entity_poly.pdbx_strand_id
1 'polypeptide(L)'
;MSILNKHGVIERNATLLMVLSLVVVLIGGIVEIVPLFYLKTTIEKVEGMRPYSPLELAGRTIYVREGCYLCHSQMIRPFRDEVERYGHYSLAAESMYDHPFQWGSKRTGPDLARVGGRYSDDWHLAHLTNPQSVVPESIMPSYSFLAKTPLEINNIAGHLIANRAVGVPYTDEMIALAKQDTLAQIDPDSDGAEALAERYPKAVIRNFDGDSTSVSEMDAMIAYLQMLGTLVDFSSYKPQDNLR
;
A
#
# COMPACT_ATOMS: atom_id res chain seq x y z
N MET A 1 -23.56 46.18 -25.09
CA MET A 1 -22.26 45.70 -25.61
C MET A 1 -22.07 44.26 -25.16
N SER A 2 -21.83 43.34 -26.09
CA SER A 2 -21.64 41.91 -25.80
C SER A 2 -20.42 41.67 -24.91
N ILE A 3 -20.51 40.72 -23.98
CA ILE A 3 -19.41 40.25 -23.12
C ILE A 3 -18.17 39.88 -23.94
N LEU A 4 -18.37 39.40 -25.16
CA LEU A 4 -17.30 39.01 -26.09
C LEU A 4 -16.40 40.19 -26.51
N ASN A 5 -16.92 41.43 -26.53
CA ASN A 5 -16.13 42.60 -26.93
C ASN A 5 -15.20 43.11 -25.81
N LYS A 6 -15.26 42.53 -24.59
CA LYS A 6 -14.47 42.97 -23.44
C LYS A 6 -13.20 42.14 -23.20
N HIS A 7 -12.93 41.08 -23.99
CA HIS A 7 -11.74 40.24 -23.82
C HIS A 7 -10.42 41.00 -24.01
N GLY A 8 -10.42 42.09 -24.80
CA GLY A 8 -9.21 42.84 -25.12
C GLY A 8 -8.59 43.54 -23.91
N VAL A 9 -9.36 43.75 -22.84
CA VAL A 9 -8.84 44.26 -21.55
C VAL A 9 -8.02 43.18 -20.83
N ILE A 10 -8.45 41.92 -20.92
CA ILE A 10 -7.78 40.78 -20.31
C ILE A 10 -6.51 40.45 -21.11
N GLU A 11 -6.59 40.38 -22.43
CA GLU A 11 -5.46 40.04 -23.31
C GLU A 11 -4.30 41.04 -23.22
N ARG A 12 -4.59 42.33 -23.00
CA ARG A 12 -3.57 43.39 -22.91
C ARG A 12 -2.97 43.54 -21.52
N ASN A 13 -3.52 42.87 -20.50
CA ASN A 13 -3.05 42.96 -19.12
C ASN A 13 -2.58 41.58 -18.64
N ALA A 14 -1.26 41.37 -18.66
CA ALA A 14 -0.64 40.10 -18.28
C ALA A 14 -1.02 39.66 -16.85
N THR A 15 -1.08 40.59 -15.89
CA THR A 15 -1.47 40.29 -14.51
C THR A 15 -2.93 39.82 -14.43
N LEU A 16 -3.83 40.49 -15.14
CA LEU A 16 -5.25 40.12 -15.16
C LEU A 16 -5.45 38.74 -15.81
N LEU A 17 -4.78 38.48 -16.93
CA LEU A 17 -4.83 37.17 -17.60
C LEU A 17 -4.28 36.06 -16.69
N MET A 18 -3.16 36.29 -16.01
CA MET A 18 -2.56 35.32 -15.07
C MET A 18 -3.51 34.98 -13.91
N VAL A 19 -4.10 35.99 -13.27
CA VAL A 19 -5.03 35.79 -12.13
C VAL A 19 -6.26 35.02 -12.59
N LEU A 20 -6.88 35.39 -13.70
CA LEU A 20 -8.06 34.70 -14.21
C LEU A 20 -7.76 33.25 -14.61
N SER A 21 -6.60 33.01 -15.23
CA SER A 21 -6.17 31.65 -15.59
C SER A 21 -5.94 30.79 -14.36
N LEU A 22 -5.31 31.34 -13.31
CA LEU A 22 -5.13 30.66 -12.04
C LEU A 22 -6.48 30.30 -11.41
N VAL A 23 -7.43 31.24 -11.37
CA VAL A 23 -8.78 30.98 -10.84
C VAL A 23 -9.46 29.83 -11.60
N VAL A 24 -9.39 29.82 -12.93
CA VAL A 24 -10.01 28.76 -13.74
C VAL A 24 -9.38 27.39 -13.46
N VAL A 25 -8.04 27.30 -13.36
CA VAL A 25 -7.34 26.05 -13.06
C VAL A 25 -7.66 25.56 -11.64
N LEU A 26 -7.77 26.45 -10.66
CA LEU A 26 -8.06 26.10 -9.28
C LEU A 26 -9.47 25.50 -9.09
N ILE A 27 -10.45 25.88 -9.91
CA ILE A 27 -11.81 25.37 -9.79
C ILE A 27 -11.84 23.84 -9.90
N GLY A 28 -11.12 23.25 -10.88
CA GLY A 28 -11.07 21.79 -11.03
C GLY A 28 -10.50 21.09 -9.80
N GLY A 29 -9.34 21.55 -9.32
CA GLY A 29 -8.71 20.99 -8.12
C GLY A 29 -9.57 21.14 -6.86
N ILE A 30 -10.25 22.27 -6.68
CA ILE A 30 -11.16 22.48 -5.54
C ILE A 30 -12.35 21.53 -5.61
N VAL A 31 -12.99 21.38 -6.77
CA VAL A 31 -14.19 20.54 -6.92
C VAL A 31 -13.88 19.05 -6.78
N GLU A 32 -12.73 18.59 -7.25
CA GLU A 32 -12.37 17.17 -7.24
C GLU A 32 -11.68 16.74 -5.93
N ILE A 33 -10.76 17.53 -5.37
CA ILE A 33 -9.91 17.12 -4.24
C ILE A 33 -10.55 17.49 -2.89
N VAL A 34 -11.04 18.72 -2.75
CA VAL A 34 -11.47 19.23 -1.43
C VAL A 34 -12.61 18.42 -0.83
N PRO A 35 -13.68 18.03 -1.58
CA PRO A 35 -14.76 17.22 -1.02
C PRO A 35 -14.31 15.87 -0.47
N LEU A 36 -13.25 15.26 -1.02
CA LEU A 36 -12.75 13.95 -0.56
C LEU A 36 -12.22 13.98 0.88
N PHE A 37 -11.77 15.14 1.38
CA PHE A 37 -11.36 15.30 2.79
C PHE A 37 -12.54 15.31 3.77
N TYR A 38 -13.75 15.67 3.32
CA TYR A 38 -14.92 15.86 4.19
C TYR A 38 -15.96 14.75 4.04
N LEU A 39 -16.04 14.11 2.88
CA LEU A 39 -17.04 13.09 2.57
C LEU A 39 -16.67 11.73 3.19
N LYS A 40 -17.01 11.54 4.48
CA LYS A 40 -16.81 10.24 5.17
C LYS A 40 -17.51 9.06 4.49
N THR A 41 -18.52 9.32 3.66
CA THR A 41 -19.25 8.31 2.88
C THR A 41 -18.43 7.69 1.75
N THR A 42 -17.27 8.25 1.38
CA THR A 42 -16.41 7.65 0.33
C THR A 42 -15.49 6.56 0.87
N ILE A 43 -15.41 6.39 2.20
CA ILE A 43 -14.65 5.33 2.83
C ILE A 43 -15.65 4.33 3.40
N GLU A 44 -15.61 3.11 2.89
CA GLU A 44 -16.47 2.03 3.34
C GLU A 44 -16.17 1.71 4.80
N LYS A 45 -17.22 1.43 5.58
CA LYS A 45 -17.04 0.91 6.93
C LYS A 45 -16.61 -0.54 6.81
N VAL A 46 -15.33 -0.81 7.09
CA VAL A 46 -14.78 -2.16 7.15
C VAL A 46 -14.25 -2.42 8.55
N GLU A 47 -14.46 -3.64 9.04
CA GLU A 47 -13.85 -4.11 10.27
C GLU A 47 -12.50 -4.78 9.98
N GLY A 48 -11.59 -4.71 10.95
CA GLY A 48 -10.32 -5.45 10.90
C GLY A 48 -9.14 -4.74 10.20
N MET A 49 -9.33 -3.53 9.67
CA MET A 49 -8.20 -2.73 9.17
C MET A 49 -7.30 -2.26 10.33
N ARG A 50 -6.01 -2.53 10.18
CA ARG A 50 -4.94 -2.10 11.09
C ARG A 50 -3.80 -1.44 10.30
N PRO A 51 -2.95 -0.63 10.93
CA PRO A 51 -1.71 -0.19 10.29
C PRO A 51 -0.78 -1.37 10.00
N TYR A 52 0.13 -1.16 9.04
CA TYR A 52 1.21 -2.10 8.74
C TYR A 52 2.02 -2.41 10.01
N SER A 53 2.46 -3.66 10.16
CA SER A 53 3.53 -3.94 11.12
C SER A 53 4.82 -3.25 10.65
N PRO A 54 5.84 -3.11 11.52
CA PRO A 54 7.07 -2.43 11.15
C PRO A 54 7.83 -3.15 10.01
N LEU A 55 7.82 -4.49 9.99
CA LEU A 55 8.41 -5.28 8.92
C LEU A 55 7.62 -5.15 7.60
N GLU A 56 6.28 -5.22 7.67
CA GLU A 56 5.42 -5.03 6.50
C GLU A 56 5.59 -3.62 5.90
N LEU A 57 5.74 -2.59 6.74
CA LEU A 57 5.98 -1.21 6.29
C LEU A 57 7.35 -1.05 5.63
N ALA A 58 8.37 -1.71 6.16
CA ALA A 58 9.69 -1.75 5.53
C ALA A 58 9.62 -2.46 4.16
N GLY A 59 8.92 -3.59 4.08
CA GLY A 59 8.65 -4.32 2.85
C GLY A 59 7.94 -3.49 1.79
N ARG A 60 6.92 -2.73 2.20
CA ARG A 60 6.24 -1.76 1.36
C ARG A 60 7.17 -0.68 0.83
N THR A 61 8.09 -0.20 1.67
CA THR A 61 9.07 0.81 1.27
C THR A 61 10.04 0.24 0.23
N ILE A 62 10.43 -1.02 0.37
CA ILE A 62 11.24 -1.75 -0.63
C ILE A 62 10.44 -1.96 -1.91
N TYR A 63 9.15 -2.36 -1.84
CA TYR A 63 8.26 -2.48 -3.00
C TYR A 63 8.19 -1.18 -3.82
N VAL A 64 8.14 -0.04 -3.15
CA VAL A 64 8.20 1.29 -3.78
C VAL A 64 9.60 1.57 -4.35
N ARG A 65 10.67 1.29 -3.59
CA ARG A 65 12.06 1.48 -4.03
C ARG A 65 12.36 0.72 -5.32
N GLU A 66 11.90 -0.53 -5.40
CA GLU A 66 12.11 -1.43 -6.52
C GLU A 66 11.21 -1.17 -7.73
N GLY A 67 10.27 -0.22 -7.61
CA GLY A 67 9.40 0.16 -8.72
C GLY A 67 8.40 -0.94 -9.09
N CYS A 68 8.05 -1.85 -8.18
CA CYS A 68 7.12 -2.94 -8.46
C CYS A 68 5.76 -2.43 -8.98
N TYR A 69 5.33 -1.24 -8.53
CA TYR A 69 4.13 -0.53 -8.99
C TYR A 69 4.13 -0.18 -10.50
N LEU A 70 5.28 -0.20 -11.18
CA LEU A 70 5.37 0.01 -12.63
C LEU A 70 4.82 -1.17 -13.43
N CYS A 71 4.77 -2.36 -12.81
CA CYS A 71 4.33 -3.60 -13.44
C CYS A 71 3.08 -4.18 -12.78
N HIS A 72 2.88 -3.96 -11.48
CA HIS A 72 1.82 -4.54 -10.70
C HIS A 72 0.89 -3.45 -10.15
N SER A 73 -0.42 -3.68 -10.29
CA SER A 73 -1.42 -2.86 -9.61
C SER A 73 -1.83 -3.47 -8.28
N GLN A 74 -2.28 -2.61 -7.36
CA GLN A 74 -3.00 -3.03 -6.16
C GLN A 74 -4.39 -2.36 -6.13
N MET A 75 -5.20 -2.64 -7.15
CA MET A 75 -6.57 -2.14 -7.23
C MET A 75 -7.41 -3.03 -8.14
N ILE A 76 -8.24 -3.88 -7.56
CA ILE A 76 -9.15 -4.77 -8.29
C ILE A 76 -10.42 -4.00 -8.61
N ARG A 77 -10.80 -3.96 -9.88
CA ARG A 77 -12.00 -3.26 -10.36
C ARG A 77 -13.26 -4.10 -10.12
N PRO A 78 -14.45 -3.47 -9.99
CA PRO A 78 -15.70 -4.16 -9.72
C PRO A 78 -16.31 -4.82 -10.97
N PHE A 79 -15.50 -5.56 -11.72
CA PHE A 79 -15.93 -6.37 -12.85
C PHE A 79 -15.86 -7.85 -12.49
N ARG A 80 -16.78 -8.64 -13.04
CA ARG A 80 -16.88 -10.07 -12.73
C ARG A 80 -15.59 -10.82 -13.07
N ASP A 81 -14.98 -10.52 -14.22
CA ASP A 81 -13.75 -11.17 -14.68
C ASP A 81 -12.54 -10.86 -13.78
N GLU A 82 -12.45 -9.63 -13.26
CA GLU A 82 -11.45 -9.28 -12.27
C GLU A 82 -11.68 -9.96 -10.93
N VAL A 83 -12.95 -10.07 -10.51
CA VAL A 83 -13.30 -10.72 -9.26
C VAL A 83 -12.99 -12.22 -9.31
N GLU A 84 -13.32 -12.89 -10.42
CA GLU A 84 -12.98 -14.30 -10.63
C GLU A 84 -11.46 -14.54 -10.65
N ARG A 85 -10.68 -13.58 -11.17
CA ARG A 85 -9.21 -13.69 -11.27
C ARG A 85 -8.49 -13.37 -9.95
N TYR A 86 -8.85 -12.25 -9.31
CA TYR A 86 -8.09 -11.66 -8.21
C TYR A 86 -8.81 -11.70 -6.87
N GLY A 87 -10.11 -11.96 -6.84
CA GLY A 87 -10.94 -11.95 -5.61
C GLY A 87 -11.75 -10.66 -5.46
N HIS A 88 -12.29 -10.41 -4.27
CA HIS A 88 -13.18 -9.26 -4.04
C HIS A 88 -12.53 -7.94 -4.52
N TYR A 89 -13.30 -7.10 -5.21
CA TYR A 89 -12.85 -5.80 -5.68
C TYR A 89 -12.31 -4.95 -4.52
N SER A 90 -11.36 -4.06 -4.81
CA SER A 90 -10.73 -3.24 -3.77
C SER A 90 -11.71 -2.21 -3.24
N LEU A 91 -11.74 -2.07 -1.91
CA LEU A 91 -12.47 -1.01 -1.21
C LEU A 91 -11.53 0.16 -0.92
N ALA A 92 -12.05 1.39 -0.89
CA ALA A 92 -11.22 2.56 -0.57
C ALA A 92 -10.63 2.48 0.84
N ALA A 93 -11.34 1.85 1.78
CA ALA A 93 -10.88 1.63 3.15
C ALA A 93 -9.57 0.83 3.26
N GLU A 94 -9.25 -0.03 2.28
CA GLU A 94 -8.04 -0.84 2.31
C GLU A 94 -6.76 -0.03 2.12
N SER A 95 -6.85 1.07 1.40
CA SER A 95 -5.73 1.97 1.12
C SER A 95 -5.69 3.18 2.06
N MET A 96 -6.48 3.19 3.14
CA MET A 96 -6.57 4.35 4.04
C MET A 96 -5.26 4.67 4.78
N TYR A 97 -4.37 3.68 4.93
CA TYR A 97 -3.04 3.84 5.53
C TYR A 97 -1.91 3.84 4.50
N ASP A 98 -2.25 3.87 3.20
CA ASP A 98 -1.24 3.88 2.15
C ASP A 98 -0.72 5.28 1.88
N HIS A 99 0.50 5.55 2.37
CA HIS A 99 1.22 6.79 2.07
C HIS A 99 2.53 6.47 1.32
N PRO A 100 2.61 6.71 0.00
CA PRO A 100 1.52 7.05 -0.94
C PRO A 100 0.75 5.81 -1.44
N PHE A 101 -0.48 5.97 -1.94
CA PHE A 101 -1.31 4.88 -2.50
C PHE A 101 -0.55 4.00 -3.51
N GLN A 102 -0.82 2.68 -3.52
CA GLN A 102 -0.18 1.69 -4.41
C GLN A 102 -1.09 1.19 -5.54
N TRP A 103 -2.18 1.92 -5.84
CA TRP A 103 -3.01 1.61 -6.99
C TRP A 103 -2.17 1.76 -8.27
N GLY A 104 -2.14 0.70 -9.08
CA GLY A 104 -1.33 0.71 -10.29
C GLY A 104 -2.03 1.39 -11.45
N SER A 105 -1.24 1.94 -12.36
CA SER A 105 -1.70 2.48 -13.64
C SER A 105 -1.47 1.52 -14.81
N LYS A 106 -0.74 0.42 -14.59
CA LYS A 106 -0.37 -0.59 -15.58
C LYS A 106 -0.36 -1.99 -14.96
N ARG A 107 -0.63 -3.00 -15.78
CA ARG A 107 -0.52 -4.43 -15.45
C ARG A 107 0.35 -5.13 -16.48
N THR A 108 1.66 -5.08 -16.27
CA THR A 108 2.62 -5.94 -16.98
C THR A 108 2.63 -7.32 -16.31
N GLY A 109 2.60 -7.33 -14.97
CA GLY A 109 2.29 -8.50 -14.16
C GLY A 109 0.86 -8.45 -13.61
N PRO A 110 0.42 -9.50 -12.88
CA PRO A 110 -0.92 -9.56 -12.29
C PRO A 110 -1.14 -8.52 -11.19
N ASP A 111 -2.41 -8.24 -10.86
CA ASP A 111 -2.76 -7.43 -9.69
C ASP A 111 -2.38 -8.16 -8.38
N LEU A 112 -1.87 -7.40 -7.39
CA LEU A 112 -1.36 -7.91 -6.12
C LEU A 112 -2.25 -7.58 -4.91
N ALA A 113 -3.37 -6.87 -5.07
CA ALA A 113 -4.21 -6.40 -3.95
C ALA A 113 -4.75 -7.52 -3.05
N ARG A 114 -4.69 -8.77 -3.49
CA ARG A 114 -5.20 -9.97 -2.81
C ARG A 114 -4.21 -11.13 -2.90
N VAL A 115 -2.91 -10.86 -2.94
CA VAL A 115 -1.89 -11.91 -3.05
C VAL A 115 -1.62 -12.61 -1.71
N GLY A 116 -1.97 -11.98 -0.59
CA GLY A 116 -1.80 -12.55 0.74
C GLY A 116 -2.44 -13.93 0.88
N GLY A 117 -1.64 -14.91 1.28
CA GLY A 117 -2.05 -16.31 1.43
C GLY A 117 -2.29 -17.09 0.14
N ARG A 118 -2.14 -16.50 -1.06
CA ARG A 118 -2.30 -17.23 -2.34
C ARG A 118 -1.11 -18.11 -2.69
N TYR A 119 0.09 -17.69 -2.29
CA TYR A 119 1.35 -18.39 -2.53
C TYR A 119 2.09 -18.56 -1.21
N SER A 120 2.92 -19.62 -1.12
CA SER A 120 3.80 -19.82 0.04
C SER A 120 4.95 -18.81 0.03
N ASP A 121 5.56 -18.61 1.19
CA ASP A 121 6.74 -17.77 1.33
C ASP A 121 7.89 -18.31 0.48
N ASP A 122 8.10 -19.64 0.46
CA ASP A 122 9.05 -20.31 -0.44
C ASP A 122 8.80 -19.99 -1.92
N TRP A 123 7.53 -19.91 -2.34
CA TRP A 123 7.19 -19.54 -3.71
C TRP A 123 7.55 -18.08 -3.97
N HIS A 124 7.22 -17.17 -3.03
CA HIS A 124 7.60 -15.77 -3.14
C HIS A 124 9.12 -15.59 -3.20
N LEU A 125 9.87 -16.28 -2.34
CA LEU A 125 11.32 -16.29 -2.32
C LEU A 125 11.89 -16.78 -3.65
N ALA A 126 11.43 -17.93 -4.14
CA ALA A 126 11.88 -18.50 -5.41
C ALA A 126 11.53 -17.58 -6.59
N HIS A 127 10.30 -17.06 -6.62
CA HIS A 127 9.83 -16.15 -7.66
C HIS A 127 10.60 -14.83 -7.67
N LEU A 128 10.80 -14.17 -6.51
CA LEU A 128 11.55 -12.92 -6.43
C LEU A 128 13.04 -13.14 -6.75
N THR A 129 13.60 -14.30 -6.36
CA THR A 129 14.99 -14.64 -6.67
C THR A 129 15.20 -14.87 -8.17
N ASN A 130 14.34 -15.65 -8.81
CA ASN A 130 14.40 -15.91 -10.24
C ASN A 130 12.98 -16.21 -10.79
N PRO A 131 12.24 -15.20 -11.27
CA PRO A 131 10.87 -15.38 -11.72
C PRO A 131 10.73 -16.45 -12.80
N GLN A 132 11.71 -16.53 -13.71
CA GLN A 132 11.75 -17.47 -14.82
C GLN A 132 11.95 -18.94 -14.38
N SER A 133 12.44 -19.16 -13.14
CA SER A 133 12.59 -20.53 -12.61
C SER A 133 11.27 -21.17 -12.21
N VAL A 134 10.29 -20.37 -11.82
CA VAL A 134 8.96 -20.83 -11.38
C VAL A 134 7.86 -20.55 -12.40
N VAL A 135 8.04 -19.49 -13.22
CA VAL A 135 7.16 -19.11 -14.32
C VAL A 135 8.05 -18.82 -15.54
N PRO A 136 8.32 -19.81 -16.41
CA PRO A 136 9.29 -19.71 -17.51
C PRO A 136 9.07 -18.52 -18.46
N GLU A 137 7.83 -18.14 -18.69
CA GLU A 137 7.41 -17.01 -19.52
C GLU A 137 7.44 -15.66 -18.82
N SER A 138 7.84 -15.60 -17.55
CA SER A 138 7.86 -14.36 -16.77
C SER A 138 8.85 -13.36 -17.37
N ILE A 139 8.38 -12.12 -17.50
CA ILE A 139 9.19 -10.97 -17.89
C ILE A 139 9.61 -10.12 -16.68
N MET A 140 9.30 -10.59 -15.46
CA MET A 140 9.69 -9.91 -14.23
C MET A 140 11.22 -9.97 -14.04
N PRO A 141 11.87 -8.87 -13.61
CA PRO A 141 13.29 -8.89 -13.25
C PRO A 141 13.59 -9.79 -12.04
N SER A 142 14.82 -10.27 -11.93
CA SER A 142 15.32 -10.93 -10.71
C SER A 142 15.63 -9.91 -9.62
N TYR A 143 15.19 -10.20 -8.41
CA TYR A 143 15.44 -9.45 -7.17
C TYR A 143 16.23 -10.30 -6.15
N SER A 144 17.07 -11.22 -6.63
CA SER A 144 17.89 -12.10 -5.78
C SER A 144 18.80 -11.39 -4.78
N PHE A 145 19.10 -10.10 -4.99
CA PHE A 145 19.88 -9.29 -4.06
C PHE A 145 19.15 -8.99 -2.76
N LEU A 146 17.80 -9.01 -2.73
CA LEU A 146 17.02 -8.75 -1.51
C LEU A 146 17.34 -9.75 -0.40
N ALA A 147 17.57 -11.02 -0.76
CA ALA A 147 17.95 -12.07 0.18
C ALA A 147 19.38 -11.91 0.73
N LYS A 148 20.23 -11.12 0.06
CA LYS A 148 21.62 -10.85 0.47
C LYS A 148 21.78 -9.51 1.18
N THR A 149 20.73 -8.69 1.17
CA THR A 149 20.77 -7.33 1.68
C THR A 149 20.14 -7.32 3.07
N PRO A 150 20.89 -6.97 4.13
CA PRO A 150 20.34 -6.91 5.47
C PRO A 150 19.35 -5.75 5.59
N LEU A 151 18.29 -5.94 6.36
CA LEU A 151 17.29 -4.91 6.60
C LEU A 151 17.85 -3.83 7.56
N GLU A 152 17.68 -2.56 7.19
CA GLU A 152 18.06 -1.42 8.03
C GLU A 152 17.04 -1.18 9.18
N ILE A 153 17.20 -1.91 10.28
CA ILE A 153 16.22 -1.94 11.38
C ILE A 153 16.30 -0.69 12.28
N ASN A 154 17.45 0.00 12.34
CA ASN A 154 17.68 1.06 13.33
C ASN A 154 16.78 2.29 13.15
N ASN A 155 16.24 2.54 11.95
CA ASN A 155 15.38 3.69 11.67
C ASN A 155 13.88 3.32 11.53
N ILE A 156 13.49 2.08 11.84
CA ILE A 156 12.11 1.62 11.65
C ILE A 156 11.11 2.45 12.48
N ALA A 157 11.46 2.82 13.71
CA ALA A 157 10.62 3.71 14.52
C ALA A 157 10.36 5.07 13.83
N GLY A 158 11.35 5.60 13.10
CA GLY A 158 11.22 6.83 12.33
C GLY A 158 10.14 6.73 11.24
N HIS A 159 10.01 5.57 10.58
CA HIS A 159 8.97 5.33 9.59
C HIS A 159 7.57 5.32 10.21
N LEU A 160 7.40 4.73 11.40
CA LEU A 160 6.13 4.74 12.12
C LEU A 160 5.77 6.16 12.60
N ILE A 161 6.74 6.92 13.13
CA ILE A 161 6.55 8.33 13.53
C ILE A 161 6.05 9.15 12.34
N ALA A 162 6.70 9.02 11.18
CA ALA A 162 6.31 9.74 9.98
C ALA A 162 4.89 9.38 9.50
N ASN A 163 4.52 8.09 9.54
CA ASN A 163 3.18 7.65 9.18
C ASN A 163 2.13 8.10 10.20
N ARG A 164 2.46 8.13 11.50
CA ARG A 164 1.57 8.71 12.51
C ARG A 164 1.29 10.17 12.25
N ALA A 165 2.30 10.94 11.83
CA ALA A 165 2.14 12.36 11.52
C ALA A 165 1.12 12.63 10.38
N VAL A 166 0.89 11.66 9.50
CA VAL A 166 -0.11 11.74 8.41
C VAL A 166 -1.43 11.02 8.74
N GLY A 167 -1.62 10.59 9.99
CA GLY A 167 -2.90 10.08 10.49
C GLY A 167 -3.00 8.57 10.68
N VAL A 168 -1.93 7.81 10.44
CA VAL A 168 -1.91 6.36 10.70
C VAL A 168 -1.90 6.10 12.22
N PRO A 169 -2.80 5.25 12.78
CA PRO A 169 -3.03 5.17 14.22
C PRO A 169 -2.02 4.26 14.95
N TYR A 170 -0.72 4.50 14.76
CA TYR A 170 0.31 3.83 15.59
C TYR A 170 0.22 4.31 17.04
N THR A 171 0.38 3.43 18.03
CA THR A 171 0.44 3.77 19.47
C THR A 171 1.88 4.00 19.94
N ASP A 172 2.09 4.74 21.04
CA ASP A 172 3.45 5.03 21.55
C ASP A 172 4.23 3.73 21.81
N GLU A 173 3.53 2.70 22.26
CA GLU A 173 4.07 1.35 22.40
C GLU A 173 4.55 0.77 21.07
N MET A 174 3.74 0.83 20.00
CA MET A 174 4.14 0.36 18.66
C MET A 174 5.42 1.05 18.16
N ILE A 175 5.60 2.34 18.46
CA ILE A 175 6.80 3.08 18.06
C ILE A 175 8.00 2.68 18.93
N ALA A 176 7.81 2.58 20.24
CA ALA A 176 8.87 2.19 21.18
C ALA A 176 9.38 0.77 20.91
N LEU A 177 8.48 -0.15 20.55
CA LEU A 177 8.76 -1.56 20.31
C LEU A 177 9.03 -1.87 18.84
N ALA A 178 9.03 -0.90 17.93
CA ALA A 178 9.08 -1.14 16.48
C ALA A 178 10.24 -2.06 16.04
N LYS A 179 11.42 -1.90 16.65
CA LYS A 179 12.58 -2.77 16.40
C LYS A 179 12.37 -4.18 16.93
N GLN A 180 11.82 -4.33 18.13
CA GLN A 180 11.50 -5.64 18.71
C GLN A 180 10.42 -6.34 17.88
N ASP A 181 9.39 -5.61 17.47
CA ASP A 181 8.30 -6.11 16.65
C ASP A 181 8.78 -6.58 15.27
N THR A 182 9.74 -5.88 14.67
CA THR A 182 10.37 -6.33 13.41
C THR A 182 11.07 -7.67 13.57
N LEU A 183 11.83 -7.83 14.66
CA LEU A 183 12.57 -9.07 14.94
C LEU A 183 11.64 -10.21 15.35
N ALA A 184 10.61 -9.90 16.14
CA ALA A 184 9.64 -10.89 16.59
C ALA A 184 8.81 -11.43 15.42
N GLN A 185 8.56 -10.64 14.37
CA GLN A 185 7.75 -11.07 13.25
C GLN A 185 8.40 -12.18 12.41
N ILE A 186 9.73 -12.26 12.39
CA ILE A 186 10.46 -13.29 11.65
C ILE A 186 10.78 -14.53 12.49
N ASP A 187 10.56 -14.46 13.81
CA ASP A 187 10.89 -15.51 14.76
C ASP A 187 9.64 -15.92 15.57
N PRO A 188 8.95 -17.00 15.15
CA PRO A 188 7.73 -17.45 15.80
C PRO A 188 7.97 -17.97 17.23
N ASP A 189 9.21 -18.32 17.58
CA ASP A 189 9.59 -18.79 18.90
C ASP A 189 10.06 -17.65 19.81
N SER A 190 10.07 -16.40 19.32
CA SER A 190 10.48 -15.25 20.11
C SER A 190 9.46 -14.92 21.20
N ASP A 191 9.95 -14.49 22.37
CA ASP A 191 9.12 -14.00 23.48
C ASP A 191 8.23 -12.80 23.09
N GLY A 192 8.54 -12.13 21.96
CA GLY A 192 7.79 -10.98 21.45
C GLY A 192 6.65 -11.33 20.48
N ALA A 193 6.53 -12.58 20.02
CA ALA A 193 5.58 -12.96 18.97
C ALA A 193 4.11 -12.75 19.39
N GLU A 194 3.75 -13.14 20.61
CA GLU A 194 2.39 -12.96 21.13
C GLU A 194 2.05 -11.46 21.27
N ALA A 195 2.96 -10.69 21.86
CA ALA A 195 2.80 -9.25 22.03
C ALA A 195 2.70 -8.51 20.68
N LEU A 196 3.45 -8.96 19.67
CA LEU A 196 3.35 -8.45 18.30
C LEU A 196 1.96 -8.73 17.72
N ALA A 197 1.43 -9.95 17.89
CA ALA A 197 0.12 -10.33 17.38
C ALA A 197 -1.03 -9.54 18.03
N GLU A 198 -0.88 -9.15 19.31
CA GLU A 198 -1.81 -8.25 19.98
C GLU A 198 -1.77 -6.84 19.40
N ARG A 199 -0.57 -6.28 19.16
CA ARG A 199 -0.40 -4.95 18.54
C ARG A 199 -0.85 -4.93 17.08
N TYR A 200 -0.56 -5.98 16.33
CA TYR A 200 -0.86 -6.11 14.91
C TYR A 200 -1.68 -7.38 14.62
N PRO A 201 -3.00 -7.37 14.92
CA PRO A 201 -3.87 -8.53 14.66
C PRO A 201 -3.79 -9.01 13.21
N LYS A 202 -3.74 -10.34 13.00
CA LYS A 202 -3.52 -10.99 11.69
C LYS A 202 -2.13 -10.76 11.05
N ALA A 203 -1.17 -10.13 11.75
CA ALA A 203 0.22 -10.18 11.28
C ALA A 203 0.69 -11.63 11.22
N VAL A 204 1.27 -12.00 10.08
CA VAL A 204 1.87 -13.32 9.91
C VAL A 204 3.25 -13.28 10.57
N ILE A 205 3.52 -14.28 11.43
CA ILE A 205 4.76 -14.42 12.18
C ILE A 205 5.40 -15.75 11.78
N ARG A 206 6.55 -15.69 11.12
CA ARG A 206 7.38 -16.84 10.70
C ARG A 206 8.62 -16.35 9.96
N ASN A 207 9.58 -17.25 9.75
CA ASN A 207 10.70 -17.00 8.87
C ASN A 207 10.21 -17.00 7.40
N PHE A 208 10.41 -15.89 6.69
CA PHE A 208 9.87 -15.69 5.34
C PHE A 208 10.86 -16.07 4.24
N ASP A 209 12.17 -15.89 4.44
CA ASP A 209 13.20 -16.20 3.44
C ASP A 209 13.96 -17.52 3.70
N GLY A 210 13.64 -18.21 4.79
CA GLY A 210 14.25 -19.49 5.20
C GLY A 210 15.62 -19.35 5.87
N ASP A 211 16.17 -18.15 5.99
CA ASP A 211 17.43 -17.86 6.68
C ASP A 211 17.13 -17.27 8.06
N SER A 212 17.62 -17.91 9.12
CA SER A 212 17.42 -17.44 10.51
C SER A 212 18.60 -16.63 11.04
N THR A 213 19.64 -16.42 10.22
CA THR A 213 20.88 -15.78 10.66
C THR A 213 20.80 -14.26 10.69
N SER A 214 19.97 -13.65 9.83
CA SER A 214 19.78 -12.20 9.76
C SER A 214 18.46 -11.84 9.10
N VAL A 215 17.88 -10.69 9.46
CA VAL A 215 16.68 -10.16 8.79
C VAL A 215 17.09 -9.55 7.46
N SER A 216 16.54 -10.06 6.36
CA SER A 216 16.83 -9.57 5.03
C SER A 216 15.75 -8.61 4.51
N GLU A 217 16.06 -7.90 3.44
CA GLU A 217 15.04 -7.16 2.67
C GLU A 217 14.02 -8.10 2.01
N MET A 218 14.39 -9.36 1.76
CA MET A 218 13.48 -10.38 1.24
C MET A 218 12.40 -10.71 2.26
N ASP A 219 12.76 -10.86 3.55
CA ASP A 219 11.78 -11.08 4.61
C ASP A 219 10.73 -9.97 4.64
N ALA A 220 11.20 -8.73 4.61
CA ALA A 220 10.33 -7.55 4.63
C ALA A 220 9.40 -7.53 3.41
N MET A 221 9.93 -7.76 2.21
CA MET A 221 9.14 -7.83 0.97
C MET A 221 8.05 -8.90 1.05
N ILE A 222 8.39 -10.12 1.49
CA ILE A 222 7.43 -11.22 1.58
C ILE A 222 6.39 -10.93 2.67
N ALA A 223 6.78 -10.41 3.83
CA ALA A 223 5.84 -10.01 4.88
C ALA A 223 4.81 -8.99 4.37
N TYR A 224 5.24 -7.98 3.61
CA TYR A 224 4.35 -7.03 2.95
C TYR A 224 3.38 -7.71 1.99
N LEU A 225 3.89 -8.54 1.07
CA LEU A 225 3.05 -9.25 0.09
C LEU A 225 2.04 -10.18 0.76
N GLN A 226 2.43 -10.87 1.83
CA GLN A 226 1.56 -11.78 2.58
C GLN A 226 0.43 -11.05 3.30
N MET A 227 0.60 -9.78 3.64
CA MET A 227 -0.45 -8.98 4.26
C MET A 227 -1.51 -8.54 3.23
N LEU A 228 -1.14 -8.30 1.97
CA LEU A 228 -2.01 -7.66 0.97
C LEU A 228 -3.37 -8.37 0.81
N GLY A 229 -4.42 -7.65 1.20
CA GLY A 229 -5.81 -8.06 1.04
C GLY A 229 -6.35 -9.02 2.11
N THR A 230 -5.63 -9.19 3.23
CA THR A 230 -6.02 -10.12 4.31
C THR A 230 -6.79 -9.46 5.46
N LEU A 231 -6.72 -8.13 5.57
CA LEU A 231 -7.24 -7.41 6.74
C LEU A 231 -8.76 -7.26 6.73
N VAL A 232 -9.34 -6.94 5.58
CA VAL A 232 -10.78 -6.68 5.44
C VAL A 232 -11.60 -7.95 5.59
N ASP A 233 -12.60 -7.89 6.45
CA ASP A 233 -13.68 -8.87 6.46
C ASP A 233 -14.78 -8.45 5.47
N PHE A 234 -14.80 -9.08 4.29
CA PHE A 234 -15.80 -8.79 3.25
C PHE A 234 -17.23 -9.20 3.63
N SER A 235 -17.42 -10.03 4.66
CA SER A 235 -18.76 -10.39 5.12
C SER A 235 -19.46 -9.23 5.86
N SER A 236 -18.67 -8.35 6.48
CA SER A 236 -19.14 -7.13 7.14
C SER A 236 -19.56 -6.04 6.14
N TYR A 237 -19.09 -6.13 4.90
CA TYR A 237 -19.31 -5.15 3.86
C TYR A 237 -20.71 -5.29 3.23
N LYS A 238 -21.47 -4.19 3.19
CA LYS A 238 -22.82 -4.12 2.63
C LYS A 238 -22.83 -3.19 1.41
N PRO A 239 -22.81 -3.72 0.18
CA PRO A 239 -22.79 -2.91 -1.04
C PRO A 239 -23.98 -1.94 -1.12
N GLN A 240 -25.15 -2.33 -0.60
CA GLN A 240 -26.38 -1.53 -0.66
C GLN A 240 -26.28 -0.25 0.16
N ASP A 241 -25.47 -0.23 1.22
CA ASP A 241 -25.29 0.94 2.08
C ASP A 241 -24.48 2.06 1.37
N ASN A 242 -23.81 1.72 0.26
CA ASN A 242 -22.98 2.63 -0.54
C ASN A 242 -23.59 2.97 -1.91
N LEU A 243 -24.76 2.42 -2.25
CA LEU A 243 -25.47 2.82 -3.46
C LEU A 243 -26.06 4.23 -3.24
N ARG A 244 -25.56 5.20 -4.00
CA ARG A 244 -26.11 6.56 -4.08
C ARG A 244 -27.35 6.60 -4.94
#